data_AF-A0A1V4VLH3-F1
#
_entry.id   AF-A0A1V4VLH3-F1
#
_cell.length_a   1.000
_cell.length_b   1.000
_cell.length_c   1.000
_cell.angle_alpha   90.00
_cell.angle_beta   90.00
_cell.angle_gamma   90.00
#
_symmetry.space_group_name_H-M   'P 1'
#
loop_
_entity.id
_entity.type
_entity.pdbx_description
1 polymer ?
#
loop_
_entity_poly.entity_id
_entity_poly.type
_entity_poly.pdbx_seq_one_letter_code
_entity_poly.pdbx_strand_id
1 'polypeptide(L)'
;MLVSKLTCTHCQTNLEGEFDTCKFCRLPNEQVEFIEVFIKCRGNIKDVEKELGISYPTVRNRLEGVIQALGYRAEKVDLQGDRESREKILLSLDKGEITPQDAIRQLKKAGK
;
A
#
# COMPACT_ATOMS: atom_id res chain seq x y z
N MET A 1 -23.20 -7.20 10.60
CA MET A 1 -23.29 -8.42 9.76
C MET A 1 -22.51 -9.51 10.48
N LEU A 2 -23.18 -10.58 10.86
CA LEU A 2 -22.62 -11.73 11.59
C LEU A 2 -22.63 -12.93 10.64
N VAL A 3 -21.65 -13.83 10.78
CA VAL A 3 -21.71 -15.14 10.13
C VAL A 3 -22.55 -16.04 11.04
N SER A 4 -23.56 -16.71 10.48
CA SER A 4 -24.48 -17.57 11.24
C SER A 4 -24.19 -19.07 11.12
N LYS A 5 -23.42 -19.45 10.10
CA LYS A 5 -23.12 -20.86 9.78
C LYS A 5 -21.76 -21.01 9.11
N LEU A 6 -20.99 -22.00 9.57
CA LEU A 6 -19.74 -22.46 8.95
C LEU A 6 -19.90 -23.92 8.52
N THR A 7 -19.48 -24.24 7.31
CA THR A 7 -19.53 -25.61 6.77
C THR A 7 -18.13 -26.09 6.44
N CYS A 8 -17.73 -27.23 7.01
CA CYS A 8 -16.48 -27.89 6.66
C CYS A 8 -16.61 -28.58 5.31
N THR A 9 -15.83 -28.15 4.32
CA THR A 9 -15.88 -28.71 2.95
C THR A 9 -15.32 -30.13 2.84
N HIS A 10 -14.62 -30.63 3.86
CA HIS A 10 -14.02 -31.97 3.86
C HIS A 10 -14.96 -33.05 4.43
N CYS A 11 -15.67 -32.77 5.52
CA CYS A 11 -16.53 -33.74 6.21
C CYS A 11 -18.00 -33.32 6.35
N GLN A 12 -18.37 -32.14 5.83
CA GLN A 12 -19.73 -31.59 5.87
C GLN A 12 -20.29 -31.29 7.26
N THR A 13 -19.46 -31.32 8.30
CA THR A 13 -19.85 -30.82 9.63
C THR A 13 -20.24 -29.35 9.55
N ASN A 14 -21.37 -29.01 10.15
CA ASN A 14 -21.88 -27.66 10.24
C ASN A 14 -21.74 -27.15 11.67
N LEU A 15 -21.25 -25.92 11.82
CA LEU A 15 -21.32 -25.16 13.06
C LEU A 15 -22.29 -24.00 12.87
N GLU A 16 -23.25 -23.88 13.78
CA GLU A 16 -24.26 -22.82 13.79
C GLU A 16 -24.12 -22.01 15.08
N GLY A 17 -24.24 -20.68 14.97
CA GLY A 17 -23.99 -19.75 16.07
C GLY A 17 -23.74 -18.34 15.57
N GLU A 18 -23.46 -17.42 16.48
CA GLU A 18 -23.07 -16.05 16.12
C GLU A 18 -21.54 -15.97 16.05
N PHE A 19 -21.02 -15.83 14.83
CA PHE A 19 -19.59 -15.70 14.58
C PHE A 19 -19.23 -14.28 14.17
N ASP A 20 -18.22 -13.73 14.81
CA ASP A 20 -17.61 -12.48 14.38
C ASP A 20 -16.91 -12.65 13.04
N THR A 21 -17.09 -11.66 12.17
CA THR A 21 -16.36 -11.62 10.89
C THR A 21 -15.06 -10.87 11.10
N CYS A 22 -13.93 -11.52 10.81
CA CYS A 22 -12.64 -10.86 10.92
C CYS A 22 -12.56 -9.69 9.92
N LYS A 23 -11.95 -8.56 10.33
CA LYS A 23 -11.86 -7.36 9.46
C LYS A 23 -11.15 -7.65 8.14
N PHE A 24 -10.15 -8.53 8.17
CA PHE A 24 -9.38 -8.96 7.01
C PHE A 24 -10.17 -9.90 6.08
N CYS A 25 -11.18 -10.61 6.59
CA CYS A 25 -11.99 -11.57 5.85
C CYS A 25 -12.88 -10.89 4.79
N ARG A 26 -13.02 -9.56 4.86
CA ARG A 26 -13.78 -8.75 3.91
C ARG A 26 -12.89 -8.11 2.83
N LEU A 27 -11.58 -8.24 2.95
CA LEU A 27 -10.66 -7.66 1.98
C LEU A 27 -10.67 -8.49 0.68
N PRO A 28 -10.51 -7.86 -0.49
CA PRO A 28 -10.25 -8.57 -1.74
C PRO A 28 -8.99 -9.43 -1.63
N ASN A 29 -8.93 -10.55 -2.35
CA ASN A 29 -7.78 -11.47 -2.34
C ASN A 29 -6.45 -10.77 -2.60
N GLU A 30 -6.40 -9.82 -3.55
CA GLU A 30 -5.18 -9.06 -3.85
C GLU A 30 -4.68 -8.26 -2.63
N GLN A 31 -5.59 -7.73 -1.81
CA GLN A 31 -5.23 -7.02 -0.58
C GLN A 31 -4.74 -7.98 0.51
N VAL A 32 -5.34 -9.18 0.61
CA VAL A 32 -4.88 -10.23 1.53
C VAL A 32 -3.46 -10.67 1.17
N GLU A 33 -3.20 -10.98 -0.10
CA GLU A 33 -1.87 -11.35 -0.60
C GLU A 33 -0.83 -10.25 -0.34
N PHE A 34 -1.20 -8.98 -0.57
CA PHE A 34 -0.33 -7.86 -0.26
C PHE A 34 0.02 -7.79 1.23
N ILE A 35 -0.95 -8.01 2.13
CA ILE A 35 -0.74 -8.00 3.59
C ILE A 35 0.17 -9.16 4.01
N GLU A 36 -0.01 -10.35 3.45
CA GLU A 36 0.86 -11.50 3.74
C GLU A 36 2.32 -11.17 3.40
N VAL A 37 2.56 -10.59 2.22
CA VAL A 37 3.90 -10.16 1.80
C VAL A 37 4.42 -9.03 2.68
N PHE A 38 3.58 -8.04 2.99
CA PHE A 38 3.95 -6.94 3.87
C PHE A 38 4.40 -7.42 5.25
N ILE A 39 3.68 -8.38 5.84
CA ILE A 39 4.02 -8.99 7.14
C ILE A 39 5.29 -9.87 7.01
N LYS A 40 5.43 -10.66 5.94
CA LYS A 40 6.64 -11.45 5.64
C LYS A 40 7.88 -10.55 5.61
N CYS A 41 7.75 -9.36 5.03
CA CYS A 41 8.79 -8.33 4.98
C CYS A 41 8.87 -7.46 6.26
N ARG A 42 8.15 -7.81 7.33
CA ARG A 42 8.13 -7.09 8.62
C ARG A 42 7.75 -5.61 8.49
N GLY A 43 6.95 -5.28 7.47
CA GLY A 43 6.56 -3.90 7.13
C GLY A 43 7.67 -3.05 6.51
N ASN A 44 8.82 -3.63 6.15
CA ASN A 44 9.87 -2.90 5.44
C ASN A 44 9.48 -2.69 3.98
N ILE A 45 9.08 -1.46 3.64
CA ILE A 45 8.64 -1.06 2.29
C ILE A 45 9.67 -1.44 1.21
N LYS A 46 10.96 -1.29 1.49
CA LYS A 46 12.02 -1.62 0.52
C LYS A 46 12.13 -3.12 0.25
N ASP A 47 11.83 -3.94 1.25
CA ASP A 47 11.85 -5.40 1.08
C ASP A 47 10.58 -5.84 0.35
N VAL A 48 9.44 -5.19 0.62
CA VAL A 48 8.18 -5.42 -0.12
C VAL A 48 8.32 -5.04 -1.59
N GLU A 49 8.96 -3.91 -1.90
CA GLU A 49 9.26 -3.52 -3.29
C GLU A 49 10.06 -4.59 -4.03
N LYS A 50 11.10 -5.13 -3.38
CA LYS A 50 11.95 -6.18 -3.97
C LYS A 50 11.18 -7.48 -4.15
N GLU A 51 10.38 -7.87 -3.16
CA GLU A 51 9.59 -9.10 -3.18
C GLU A 51 8.51 -9.07 -4.26
N LEU A 52 7.83 -7.92 -4.42
CA LEU A 52 6.73 -7.74 -5.37
C LEU A 52 7.16 -7.20 -6.73
N GLY A 53 8.41 -6.75 -6.88
CA GLY A 53 8.92 -6.16 -8.13
C GLY A 53 8.25 -4.84 -8.52
N ILE A 54 7.71 -4.09 -7.55
CA ILE A 54 6.99 -2.83 -7.78
C ILE A 54 7.70 -1.64 -7.15
N SER A 55 7.36 -0.44 -7.62
CA SER A 55 7.97 0.79 -7.12
C SER A 55 7.53 1.15 -5.70
N TYR A 56 8.39 1.86 -4.95
CA TYR A 56 8.09 2.42 -3.63
C TYR A 56 6.71 3.12 -3.56
N PRO A 57 6.35 4.03 -4.48
CA PRO A 57 5.02 4.64 -4.49
C PRO A 57 3.88 3.63 -4.66
N THR A 58 4.08 2.57 -5.45
CA THR A 58 3.08 1.52 -5.64
C THR A 58 2.84 0.75 -4.34
N VAL A 59 3.89 0.42 -3.59
CA VAL A 59 3.76 -0.25 -2.29
C VAL A 59 3.00 0.64 -1.29
N ARG A 60 3.37 1.92 -1.18
CA ARG A 60 2.63 2.88 -0.33
C ARG A 60 1.16 2.96 -0.73
N ASN A 61 0.85 3.07 -2.03
CA ASN A 61 -0.54 3.14 -2.50
C ASN A 61 -1.35 1.89 -2.16
N ARG A 62 -0.75 0.70 -2.31
CA ARG A 62 -1.39 -0.57 -1.92
C ARG A 62 -1.65 -0.61 -0.41
N LEU A 63 -0.69 -0.16 0.40
CA LEU A 63 -0.84 -0.08 1.85
C LEU A 63 -1.97 0.87 2.26
N GLU A 64 -2.03 2.07 1.67
CA GLU A 64 -3.12 3.01 1.92
C GLU A 64 -4.49 2.44 1.52
N GLY A 65 -4.56 1.74 0.39
CA GLY A 65 -5.78 1.06 -0.04
C GLY A 65 -6.27 0.02 0.98
N VAL A 66 -5.35 -0.74 1.58
CA VAL A 66 -5.67 -1.68 2.66
C VAL A 66 -6.12 -0.95 3.93
N ILE A 67 -5.43 0.11 4.34
CA ILE A 67 -5.78 0.91 5.52
C ILE A 67 -7.20 1.47 5.39
N GLN A 68 -7.56 2.00 4.21
CA GLN A 68 -8.91 2.48 3.91
C GLN A 68 -9.95 1.35 3.92
N ALA A 69 -9.64 0.21 3.31
CA ALA A 69 -10.55 -0.94 3.28
C ALA A 69 -10.82 -1.52 4.68
N LEU A 70 -9.85 -1.41 5.59
CA LEU A 70 -10.00 -1.77 7.00
C LEU A 70 -10.79 -0.72 7.83
N GLY A 71 -11.17 0.41 7.22
CA GLY A 71 -11.96 1.47 7.83
C GLY A 71 -11.13 2.45 8.69
N TYR A 72 -9.81 2.45 8.55
CA TYR A 72 -8.96 3.43 9.20
C TYR A 72 -8.85 4.68 8.34
N ARG A 73 -8.64 5.84 8.98
CA ARG A 73 -8.29 7.07 8.25
C ARG A 73 -6.87 6.88 7.71
N ALA A 74 -6.78 6.59 6.43
CA ALA A 74 -5.59 6.90 5.66
C ALA A 74 -5.38 8.41 5.75
N GLU A 75 -4.27 8.85 6.36
CA GLU A 75 -3.80 10.20 6.07
C GLU A 75 -3.60 10.25 4.56
N LYS A 76 -4.16 11.26 3.89
CA LYS A 76 -3.89 11.45 2.46
C LYS A 76 -2.38 11.62 2.33
N VAL A 77 -1.69 10.57 1.91
CA VAL A 77 -0.30 10.68 1.47
C VAL A 77 -0.36 11.61 0.28
N ASP A 78 0.19 12.81 0.44
CA ASP A 78 0.07 13.89 -0.54
C ASP A 78 1.01 13.63 -1.73
N LEU A 79 0.70 12.57 -2.48
CA LEU A 79 1.41 12.13 -3.68
C LEU A 79 1.33 13.20 -4.78
N GLN A 80 0.31 14.05 -4.73
CA GLN A 80 0.21 15.25 -5.55
C GLN A 80 1.34 16.23 -5.22
N GLY A 81 1.62 16.46 -3.94
CA GLY A 81 2.75 17.28 -3.50
C GLY A 81 4.10 16.75 -4.00
N ASP A 82 4.32 15.44 -3.94
CA ASP A 82 5.55 14.81 -4.45
C ASP A 82 5.66 14.91 -5.99
N ARG A 83 4.56 14.68 -6.70
CA ARG A 83 4.53 14.78 -8.17
C ARG A 83 4.74 16.21 -8.65
N GLU A 84 4.05 17.19 -8.05
CA GLU A 84 4.24 18.62 -8.33
C GLU A 84 5.65 19.09 -7.99
N SER A 85 6.22 18.61 -6.88
CA SER A 85 7.59 18.94 -6.49
C SER A 85 8.60 18.41 -7.50
N ARG A 86 8.43 17.18 -7.98
CA ARG A 86 9.28 16.60 -9.04
C ARG A 86 9.13 17.35 -10.37
N GLU A 87 7.91 17.73 -10.72
CA GLU A 87 7.62 18.49 -11.95
C GLU A 87 8.25 19.89 -11.93
N LYS A 88 8.20 20.58 -10.79
CA LYS A 88 8.90 21.86 -10.59
C LYS A 88 10.43 21.72 -10.71
N ILE A 89 11.00 20.65 -10.16
CA ILE A 89 12.44 20.38 -10.28
C ILE A 89 12.84 20.17 -11.74
N LEU A 90 12.05 19.41 -12.50
CA LEU A 90 12.31 19.18 -13.93
C LEU A 90 12.18 20.46 -14.76
N LEU A 91 11.17 21.31 -14.49
CA LEU A 91 11.02 22.61 -15.15
C LEU A 91 12.18 23.56 -14.84
N SER A 92 12.68 23.56 -13.60
CA SER A 92 13.81 24.42 -13.19
C SER A 92 15.12 23.96 -13.86
N LEU A 93 15.27 22.66 -14.10
CA LEU A 93 16.40 22.11 -14.85
C LEU A 93 16.33 22.49 -16.33
N ASP A 94 15.15 22.40 -16.95
CA ASP A 94 14.93 22.75 -18.35
C ASP A 94 15.18 24.25 -18.62
N LYS A 95 14.81 25.10 -17.66
CA LYS A 95 15.10 26.55 -17.67
C LYS A 95 16.56 26.90 -17.36
N GLY A 96 17.38 25.94 -16.95
CA GLY A 96 18.78 26.16 -16.56
C GLY A 96 18.96 26.88 -15.21
N GLU A 97 17.92 26.98 -14.39
CA GLU A 97 17.95 27.62 -13.06
C GLU A 97 18.70 26.76 -12.04
N ILE A 98 18.80 25.46 -12.28
CA ILE A 98 19.56 24.50 -11.46
C ILE A 98 20.46 23.63 -12.32
N THR A 99 21.55 23.14 -11.73
CA THR A 99 22.44 22.21 -12.44
C THR A 99 21.86 20.79 -12.47
N PRO A 100 22.28 19.95 -13.44
CA PRO A 100 21.91 18.53 -13.46
C PRO A 100 22.23 17.80 -12.15
N GLN A 101 23.34 18.15 -11.50
CA GLN A 101 23.73 17.55 -10.22
C GLN A 101 22.80 17.96 -9.08
N ASP A 102 22.34 19.21 -9.07
CA ASP A 102 21.40 19.72 -8.08
C ASP A 102 20.01 19.11 -8.26
N ALA A 103 19.54 18.97 -9.50
CA ALA A 103 18.27 18.31 -9.80
C ALA A 103 18.25 16.85 -9.29
N ILE A 104 19.32 16.09 -9.52
CA ILE A 104 19.45 14.71 -9.01
C ILE A 104 19.39 14.70 -7.47
N ARG A 105 20.03 15.67 -6.81
CA ARG A 105 20.06 15.76 -5.35
C ARG A 105 18.68 16.09 -4.76
N GLN A 106 17.93 16.98 -5.40
CA GLN A 106 16.59 17.37 -4.99
C GLN A 106 15.57 16.25 -5.23
N LEU A 107 15.64 15.56 -6.37
CA LEU A 107 14.78 14.41 -6.68
C LEU A 107 15.00 13.24 -5.70
N LYS A 108 16.23 13.04 -5.22
CA LYS A 108 16.53 12.02 -4.18
C LYS A 108 15.96 12.38 -2.80
N LYS A 109 15.78 13.68 -2.49
CA LYS A 109 15.16 14.13 -1.24
C LYS A 109 13.64 14.06 -1.30
N ALA A 110 13.03 14.36 -2.45
CA ALA A 110 11.58 14.30 -2.67
C ALA A 110 11.02 12.88 -2.89
N GLY A 111 11.85 11.83 -2.77
CA GLY A 111 11.45 10.42 -2.92
C GLY A 111 11.61 9.58 -1.66
N LYS A 112 11.72 10.23 -0.48
CA LYS A 112 11.82 9.60 0.84
C LYS A 112 10.52 9.86 1.60
#